data_AF-A0A453Z0Z6-F1
#
_entry.id   AF-A0A453Z0Z6-F1
#
_cell.length_a   1.000
_cell.length_b   1.000
_cell.length_c   1.000
_cell.angle_alpha   90.00
_cell.angle_beta   90.00
_cell.angle_gamma   90.00
#
_symmetry.space_group_name_H-M   'P 1'
#
loop_
_entity.id
_entity.type
_entity.pdbx_description
1 polymer ?
#
loop_
_entity_poly.entity_id
_entity_poly.type
_entity_poly.pdbx_seq_one_letter_code
_entity_poly.pdbx_strand_id
1 'polypeptide(L)'
;MSERLQDDAWDVGNLFDQLWEESLKQRIIEPTQNQPDKDKIPEIIKREIDEFLRTFPFHDRLKLQPDTKDNANAVAARNRGNELFATEGECLKSLQHYNESIACSEPGSETRALAYGNRSAVCLRLDMYEECLETIRLARASNYPARLADKLSKREQHVKRRIEEMYAEPCDGKPIEFGKHRPRYMVHPELKLSYEAHANVPQLVKCVELRQNSEVGRHLVTTQKLKVGDVLLIEKPYASMLNDQERYKRCDFCQNEDRFTLIPCEGCTVTMYCSKECMDKAHKQYHRYECGVLRDCWRMIGSLPGGIMGLRTVATAFASFEQDLEGWIDHLNTLDEAKVNAFTVDWNEITDSDMYDTVHVLATNQKRRSCKDLAMLIFFASIVHRLLLERTELGTLCESNPARSKLLFDLLLRHVQTSPINKKQVSHMKCCEIDQEDEYEFNNFGYDSDDEDIFEERTHAIAVYPLFSMANHSCIPNVAPIHLLDGRCAFVVSRPIAAGEQLFDVYGFGTTEFASSLRLLCLEQCYYFKCRCAVCESCSYVSVRNMNQEEEKFLRAMSNSVQMRNHLPKLIEHMNEVGRCYPKHQYTAAEVMLVRSLRIIHSYSLEDDAEDEFGNFGVLGSSDG
;
A
#
# COMPACT_ATOMS: atom_id res chain seq x y z
N MET A 1 11.13 14.71 7.76
CA MET A 1 10.04 13.74 7.54
C MET A 1 8.90 14.16 8.45
N SER A 2 7.75 14.54 7.89
CA SER A 2 6.54 14.77 8.70
C SER A 2 6.27 13.48 9.50
N GLU A 3 6.10 13.61 10.80
CA GLU A 3 5.97 12.49 11.75
C GLU A 3 4.86 11.53 11.31
N ARG A 4 4.97 10.25 11.69
CA ARG A 4 3.84 9.34 11.50
C ARG A 4 2.62 9.91 12.25
N LEU A 5 1.43 9.81 11.66
CA LEU A 5 0.19 10.15 12.38
C LEU A 5 0.01 9.24 13.59
N GLN A 6 0.50 8.00 13.52
CA GLN A 6 0.51 7.07 14.63
C GLN A 6 1.23 7.70 15.83
N ASP A 7 0.53 7.72 16.96
CA ASP A 7 1.06 8.20 18.23
C ASP A 7 0.84 7.11 19.28
N ASP A 8 1.94 6.51 19.75
CA ASP A 8 1.91 5.40 20.69
C ASP A 8 1.25 5.77 22.03
N ALA A 9 1.15 7.07 22.36
CA ALA A 9 0.42 7.55 23.53
C ALA A 9 -1.10 7.36 23.41
N TRP A 10 -1.63 7.27 22.18
CA TRP A 10 -3.06 7.12 21.89
C TRP A 10 -3.38 5.82 21.14
N ASP A 11 -2.51 4.82 21.23
CA ASP A 11 -2.69 3.49 20.65
C ASP A 11 -3.91 2.78 21.29
N VAL A 12 -4.85 2.37 20.44
CA VAL A 12 -6.09 1.70 20.85
C VAL A 12 -5.86 0.31 21.45
N GLY A 13 -4.83 -0.40 21.00
CA GLY A 13 -4.39 -1.68 21.53
C GLY A 13 -3.80 -1.54 22.94
N ASN A 14 -2.95 -0.53 23.17
CA ASN A 14 -2.43 -0.21 24.50
C ASN A 14 -3.56 0.14 25.47
N LEU A 15 -4.52 0.96 25.03
CA LEU A 15 -5.71 1.28 25.82
C LEU A 15 -6.53 0.01 26.10
N PHE A 16 -6.75 -0.83 25.10
CA PHE A 16 -7.50 -2.08 25.26
C PHE A 16 -6.81 -3.02 26.25
N ASP A 17 -5.49 -3.20 26.17
CA ASP A 17 -4.74 -4.07 27.06
C ASP A 17 -4.82 -3.63 28.52
N GLN A 18 -4.77 -2.31 28.76
CA GLN A 18 -5.04 -1.74 30.09
C GLN A 18 -6.46 -2.10 30.55
N LEU A 19 -7.47 -1.78 29.73
CA LEU A 19 -8.88 -1.99 30.08
C LEU A 19 -9.25 -3.46 30.22
N TRP A 20 -8.56 -4.34 29.48
CA TRP A 20 -8.70 -5.78 29.55
C TRP A 20 -8.45 -6.26 30.97
N GLU A 21 -7.30 -5.93 31.55
CA GLU A 21 -6.95 -6.34 32.91
C GLU A 21 -7.77 -5.60 33.98
N GLU A 22 -8.14 -4.34 33.75
CA GLU A 22 -8.88 -3.54 34.75
C GLU A 22 -10.38 -3.87 34.83
N SER A 23 -11.04 -4.14 33.70
CA SER A 23 -12.51 -4.10 33.66
C SER A 23 -13.20 -5.03 32.66
N LEU A 24 -12.57 -5.36 31.52
CA LEU A 24 -13.24 -6.10 30.44
C LEU A 24 -13.08 -7.63 30.56
N LYS A 25 -11.96 -8.13 31.07
CA LYS A 25 -11.63 -9.57 31.06
C LYS A 25 -12.70 -10.44 31.71
N GLN A 26 -13.11 -10.14 32.94
CA GLN A 26 -14.15 -10.93 33.61
C GLN A 26 -15.52 -10.75 32.94
N ARG A 27 -15.90 -9.50 32.61
CA ARG A 27 -17.16 -9.17 31.92
C ARG A 27 -17.35 -9.95 30.62
N ILE A 28 -16.26 -10.19 29.89
CA ILE A 28 -16.28 -10.87 28.60
C ILE A 28 -16.11 -12.40 28.76
N ILE A 29 -15.21 -12.86 29.62
CA ILE A 29 -14.94 -14.30 29.77
C ILE A 29 -16.14 -15.03 30.40
N GLU A 30 -16.75 -14.48 31.45
CA GLU A 30 -17.88 -15.14 32.14
C GLU A 30 -19.02 -15.56 31.20
N PRO A 31 -19.58 -14.67 30.35
CA PRO A 31 -20.67 -15.05 29.44
C PRO A 31 -20.21 -15.87 28.22
N THR A 32 -18.91 -15.89 27.89
CA THR A 32 -18.39 -16.60 26.71
C THR A 32 -17.83 -17.99 27.01
N GLN A 33 -17.32 -18.23 28.22
CA GLN A 33 -16.61 -19.46 28.57
C GLN A 33 -17.47 -20.74 28.43
N ASN A 34 -18.78 -20.61 28.67
CA ASN A 34 -19.72 -21.73 28.61
C ASN A 34 -20.62 -21.70 27.36
N GLN A 35 -20.32 -20.87 26.37
CA GLN A 35 -21.11 -20.79 25.14
C GLN A 35 -20.73 -21.94 24.19
N PRO A 36 -21.60 -22.97 24.00
CA PRO A 36 -21.30 -24.08 23.10
C PRO A 36 -21.26 -23.65 21.62
N ASP A 37 -22.03 -22.62 21.26
CA ASP A 37 -22.10 -22.10 19.90
C ASP A 37 -21.07 -20.98 19.70
N LYS A 38 -19.92 -21.35 19.13
CA LYS A 38 -18.82 -20.40 18.85
C LYS A 38 -19.24 -19.25 17.93
N ASP A 39 -20.28 -19.42 17.13
CA ASP A 39 -20.75 -18.37 16.21
C ASP A 39 -21.49 -17.25 16.95
N LYS A 40 -21.96 -17.50 18.19
CA LYS A 40 -22.58 -16.48 19.07
C LYS A 40 -21.59 -15.70 19.92
N ILE A 41 -20.34 -16.14 20.01
CA ILE A 41 -19.31 -15.49 20.85
C ILE A 41 -19.07 -14.02 20.43
N PRO A 42 -18.88 -13.68 19.14
CA PRO A 42 -18.70 -12.29 18.73
C PRO A 42 -19.86 -11.37 19.14
N GLU A 43 -21.10 -11.85 19.04
CA GLU A 43 -22.29 -11.07 19.42
C GLU A 43 -22.33 -10.77 20.92
N ILE A 44 -21.96 -11.75 21.76
CA ILE A 44 -21.85 -11.58 23.21
C ILE A 44 -20.76 -10.55 23.52
N ILE A 45 -19.56 -10.70 22.95
CA ILE A 45 -18.45 -9.78 23.18
C ILE A 45 -18.83 -8.35 22.77
N LYS A 46 -19.47 -8.19 21.59
CA LYS A 46 -19.95 -6.90 21.10
C LYS A 46 -20.91 -6.25 22.08
N ARG A 47 -21.87 -7.00 22.62
CA ARG A 47 -22.84 -6.46 23.59
C ARG A 47 -22.14 -5.90 24.82
N GLU A 48 -21.21 -6.65 25.41
CA GLU A 48 -20.48 -6.23 26.62
C GLU A 48 -19.59 -5.00 26.33
N ILE A 49 -18.92 -4.97 25.17
CA ILE A 49 -18.09 -3.84 24.75
C ILE A 49 -18.94 -2.60 24.49
N ASP A 50 -20.08 -2.74 23.80
CA ASP A 50 -20.95 -1.60 23.51
C ASP A 50 -21.56 -1.03 24.78
N GLU A 51 -21.96 -1.87 25.74
CA GLU A 51 -22.43 -1.44 27.05
C GLU A 51 -21.34 -0.68 27.81
N PHE A 52 -20.10 -1.20 27.83
CA PHE A 52 -18.96 -0.52 28.43
C PHE A 52 -18.68 0.84 27.77
N LEU A 53 -18.64 0.89 26.44
CA LEU A 53 -18.36 2.10 25.68
C LEU A 53 -19.47 3.16 25.77
N ARG A 54 -20.66 2.85 26.30
CA ARG A 54 -21.72 3.88 26.51
C ARG A 54 -21.34 4.89 27.59
N THR A 55 -20.57 4.47 28.60
CA THR A 55 -20.18 5.31 29.73
C THR A 55 -18.69 5.62 29.74
N PHE A 56 -17.88 4.81 29.05
CA PHE A 56 -16.45 5.03 28.96
C PHE A 56 -16.11 6.18 28.00
N PRO A 57 -15.35 7.21 28.43
CA PRO A 57 -15.06 8.40 27.63
C PRO A 57 -13.91 8.14 26.64
N PHE A 58 -14.14 7.28 25.65
CA PHE A 58 -13.09 6.86 24.70
C PHE A 58 -12.56 8.03 23.86
N HIS A 59 -13.38 9.04 23.52
CA HIS A 59 -12.92 10.25 22.84
C HIS A 59 -11.81 10.96 23.62
N ASP A 60 -12.00 11.19 24.93
CA ASP A 60 -11.02 11.87 25.78
C ASP A 60 -9.76 11.03 26.00
N ARG A 61 -9.94 9.72 26.16
CA ARG A 61 -8.85 8.76 26.42
C ARG A 61 -7.93 8.57 25.21
N LEU A 62 -8.47 8.65 23.99
CA LEU A 62 -7.73 8.54 22.74
C LEU A 62 -7.51 9.90 22.04
N LYS A 63 -7.88 11.01 22.71
CA LYS A 63 -7.80 12.39 22.19
C LYS A 63 -8.50 12.61 20.85
N LEU A 64 -9.57 11.86 20.58
CA LEU A 64 -10.27 11.88 19.30
C LEU A 64 -11.01 13.20 19.12
N GLN A 65 -10.85 13.83 17.96
CA GLN A 65 -11.52 15.08 17.61
C GLN A 65 -11.75 15.12 16.10
N PRO A 66 -12.75 15.87 15.60
CA PRO A 66 -12.91 16.05 14.16
C PRO A 66 -11.62 16.52 13.48
N ASP A 67 -11.41 16.10 12.24
CA ASP A 67 -10.32 16.62 11.43
C ASP A 67 -10.79 17.85 10.66
N THR A 68 -10.09 18.97 10.85
CA THR A 68 -10.44 20.26 10.26
C THR A 68 -9.17 20.95 9.77
N LYS A 69 -9.32 21.72 8.68
CA LYS A 69 -8.28 22.62 8.21
C LYS A 69 -7.94 23.64 9.30
N ASP A 70 -6.65 23.91 9.44
CA ASP A 70 -6.13 24.86 10.42
C ASP A 70 -4.93 25.61 9.84
N ASN A 71 -5.12 26.91 9.61
CA ASN A 71 -4.09 27.78 9.08
C ASN A 71 -2.90 27.94 10.04
N ALA A 72 -3.07 27.79 11.36
CA ALA A 72 -1.96 27.87 12.30
C ALA A 72 -1.01 26.66 12.13
N ASN A 73 -1.58 25.45 12.05
CA ASN A 73 -0.82 24.23 11.73
C ASN A 73 -0.16 24.32 10.35
N ALA A 74 -0.89 24.84 9.35
CA ALA A 74 -0.34 25.07 8.03
C ALA A 74 0.84 26.05 8.04
N VAL A 75 0.78 27.13 8.83
CA VAL A 75 1.90 28.06 8.99
C VAL A 75 3.10 27.40 9.67
N ALA A 76 2.87 26.59 10.71
CA ALA A 76 3.93 25.86 11.40
C ALA A 76 4.67 24.90 10.44
N ALA A 77 3.92 24.10 9.66
CA ALA A 77 4.49 23.24 8.63
C ALA A 77 5.27 24.03 7.57
N ARG A 78 4.73 25.16 7.09
CA ARG A 78 5.41 26.02 6.11
C ARG A 78 6.71 26.61 6.66
N ASN A 79 6.72 27.02 7.94
CA ASN A 79 7.91 27.55 8.58
C ASN A 79 8.99 26.48 8.68
N ARG A 80 8.63 25.24 9.02
CA ARG A 80 9.55 24.11 9.00
C ARG A 80 10.09 23.83 7.59
N GLY A 81 9.22 23.92 6.58
CA GLY A 81 9.63 23.87 5.18
C GLY A 81 10.64 24.96 4.82
N ASN A 82 10.44 26.20 5.28
CA ASN A 82 11.38 27.31 5.03
C ASN A 82 12.75 27.09 5.67
N GLU A 83 12.79 26.55 6.88
CA GLU A 83 14.06 26.20 7.55
C GLU A 83 14.83 25.16 6.73
N LEU A 84 14.16 24.09 6.29
CA LEU A 84 14.78 23.04 5.49
C LEU A 84 15.16 23.53 4.09
N PHE A 85 14.38 24.40 3.47
CA PHE A 85 14.70 24.98 2.17
C PHE A 85 15.97 25.85 2.19
N ALA A 86 16.35 26.38 3.37
CA ALA A 86 17.60 27.10 3.55
C ALA A 86 18.81 26.19 3.76
N THR A 87 18.60 24.90 4.08
CA THR A 87 19.65 23.91 4.28
C THR A 87 19.97 23.20 2.96
N GLU A 88 21.26 23.06 2.67
CA GLU A 88 21.75 22.32 1.50
C GLU A 88 21.37 20.83 1.60
N GLY A 89 21.01 20.20 0.48
CA GLY A 89 20.55 18.80 0.43
C GLY A 89 19.12 18.55 0.95
N GLU A 90 18.47 19.51 1.61
CA GLU A 90 17.17 19.29 2.29
C GLU A 90 15.94 19.71 1.46
N CYS A 91 16.13 19.90 0.15
CA CYS A 91 15.11 20.45 -0.75
C CYS A 91 13.82 19.61 -0.78
N LEU A 92 13.94 18.28 -0.88
CA LEU A 92 12.79 17.37 -0.91
C LEU A 92 12.08 17.26 0.44
N LYS A 93 12.82 17.34 1.55
CA LYS A 93 12.21 17.40 2.88
C LYS A 93 11.43 18.71 3.04
N SER A 94 11.92 19.83 2.51
CA SER A 94 11.18 21.10 2.48
C SER A 94 9.87 21.01 1.69
N LEU A 95 9.89 20.31 0.54
CA LEU A 95 8.71 20.08 -0.29
C LEU A 95 7.62 19.31 0.47
N GLN A 96 8.00 18.26 1.20
CA GLN A 96 7.06 17.47 1.99
C GLN A 96 6.32 18.36 3.01
N HIS A 97 7.03 19.26 3.69
CA HIS A 97 6.42 20.20 4.64
C HIS A 97 5.59 21.30 3.97
N TYR A 98 5.91 21.70 2.74
CA TYR A 98 5.04 22.58 1.96
C TYR A 98 3.75 21.87 1.55
N ASN A 99 3.80 20.59 1.17
CA ASN A 99 2.60 19.78 0.91
C ASN A 99 1.76 19.57 2.17
N GLU A 100 2.39 19.30 3.31
CA GLU A 100 1.71 19.26 4.61
C GLU A 100 1.03 20.60 4.93
N SER A 101 1.70 21.73 4.71
CA SER A 101 1.11 23.06 4.86
C SER A 101 -0.12 23.25 3.96
N ILE A 102 -0.03 22.84 2.70
CA ILE A 102 -1.15 22.88 1.74
C ILE A 102 -2.31 22.01 2.23
N ALA A 103 -2.02 20.79 2.69
CA ALA A 103 -3.02 19.86 3.23
C ALA A 103 -3.71 20.39 4.49
N CYS A 104 -3.00 21.09 5.38
CA CYS A 104 -3.57 21.67 6.58
C CYS A 104 -4.34 22.98 6.33
N SER A 105 -4.01 23.72 5.27
CA SER A 105 -4.55 25.06 5.02
C SER A 105 -6.02 25.08 4.62
N GLU A 106 -6.72 26.16 4.95
CA GLU A 106 -8.11 26.37 4.52
C GLU A 106 -8.21 26.67 3.01
N PRO A 107 -9.31 26.25 2.34
CA PRO A 107 -9.55 26.55 0.93
C PRO A 107 -9.53 28.04 0.63
N GLY A 108 -8.73 28.46 -0.36
CA GLY A 108 -8.65 29.87 -0.78
C GLY A 108 -7.94 30.81 0.21
N SER A 109 -7.30 30.28 1.26
CA SER A 109 -6.56 31.09 2.23
C SER A 109 -5.23 31.62 1.67
N GLU A 110 -4.81 32.81 2.12
CA GLU A 110 -3.48 33.34 1.81
C GLU A 110 -2.38 32.34 2.24
N THR A 111 -2.58 31.63 3.36
CA THR A 111 -1.69 30.58 3.86
C THR A 111 -1.44 29.50 2.81
N ARG A 112 -2.52 29.00 2.17
CA ARG A 112 -2.42 28.01 1.08
C ARG A 112 -1.67 28.57 -0.12
N ALA A 113 -2.02 29.80 -0.53
CA ALA A 113 -1.35 30.50 -1.63
C ALA A 113 0.16 30.61 -1.40
N LEU A 114 0.57 31.00 -0.20
CA LEU A 114 1.97 31.14 0.17
C LEU A 114 2.69 29.80 0.17
N ALA A 115 2.06 28.72 0.65
CA ALA A 115 2.62 27.38 0.62
C ALA A 115 2.86 26.88 -0.82
N TYR A 116 1.91 27.08 -1.75
CA TYR A 116 2.16 26.86 -3.18
C TYR A 116 3.28 27.77 -3.72
N GLY A 117 3.31 29.05 -3.33
CA GLY A 117 4.40 29.95 -3.69
C GLY A 117 5.78 29.50 -3.20
N ASN A 118 5.85 28.83 -2.05
CA ASN A 118 7.06 28.21 -1.53
C ASN A 118 7.40 26.93 -2.30
N ARG A 119 6.42 26.06 -2.55
CA ARG A 119 6.60 24.84 -3.36
C ARG A 119 7.11 25.12 -4.77
N SER A 120 6.64 26.18 -5.44
CA SER A 120 7.17 26.57 -6.76
C SER A 120 8.62 27.06 -6.71
N ALA A 121 9.11 27.51 -5.55
CA ALA A 121 10.53 27.80 -5.37
C ALA A 121 11.38 26.52 -5.34
N VAL A 122 10.86 25.44 -4.74
CA VAL A 122 11.48 24.11 -4.77
C VAL A 122 11.51 23.58 -6.20
N CYS A 123 10.37 23.63 -6.90
CA CYS A 123 10.30 23.17 -8.30
C CYS A 123 11.31 23.91 -9.18
N LEU A 124 11.45 25.23 -9.00
CA LEU A 124 12.45 26.01 -9.72
C LEU A 124 13.89 25.58 -9.40
N ARG A 125 14.20 25.33 -8.12
CA ARG A 125 15.56 24.93 -7.69
C ARG A 125 15.97 23.58 -8.28
N LEU A 126 15.00 22.69 -8.49
CA LEU A 126 15.20 21.35 -9.05
C LEU A 126 14.95 21.30 -10.55
N ASP A 127 14.89 22.44 -11.24
CA ASP A 127 14.61 22.54 -12.68
C ASP A 127 13.32 21.84 -13.17
N MET A 128 12.38 21.57 -12.25
CA MET A 128 11.04 21.03 -12.51
C MET A 128 10.13 22.15 -13.05
N TYR A 129 10.38 22.57 -14.29
CA TYR A 129 9.79 23.77 -14.88
C TYR A 129 8.28 23.66 -15.09
N GLU A 130 7.76 22.51 -15.55
CA GLU A 130 6.32 22.33 -15.76
C GLU A 130 5.56 22.37 -14.42
N GLU A 131 6.06 21.66 -13.43
CA GLU A 131 5.51 21.57 -12.08
C GLU A 131 5.58 22.92 -11.37
N CYS A 132 6.64 23.71 -11.66
CA CYS A 132 6.75 25.08 -11.20
C CYS A 132 5.60 25.94 -11.75
N LEU A 133 5.29 25.87 -13.05
CA LEU A 133 4.18 26.59 -13.66
C LEU A 133 2.83 26.16 -13.07
N GLU A 134 2.62 24.86 -12.87
CA GLU A 134 1.37 24.37 -12.26
C GLU A 134 1.22 24.87 -10.83
N THR A 135 2.29 24.83 -10.04
CA THR A 135 2.26 25.32 -8.68
C THR A 135 2.05 26.84 -8.61
N ILE A 136 2.58 27.62 -9.56
CA ILE A 136 2.30 29.05 -9.70
C ILE A 136 0.81 29.29 -10.00
N ARG A 137 0.21 28.49 -10.89
CA ARG A 137 -1.23 28.55 -11.19
C ARG A 137 -2.07 28.27 -9.95
N LEU A 138 -1.74 27.21 -9.20
CA LEU A 138 -2.40 26.84 -7.95
C LEU A 138 -2.26 27.92 -6.86
N ALA A 139 -1.08 28.56 -6.75
CA ALA A 139 -0.86 29.67 -5.84
C ALA A 139 -1.82 30.83 -6.15
N ARG A 140 -1.93 31.25 -7.42
CA ARG A 140 -2.84 32.32 -7.86
C ARG A 140 -4.30 31.96 -7.63
N ALA A 141 -4.68 30.70 -7.87
CA ALA A 141 -6.03 30.21 -7.60
C ALA A 141 -6.38 30.20 -6.10
N SER A 142 -5.38 30.22 -5.21
CA SER A 142 -5.53 30.17 -3.75
C SER A 142 -5.37 31.54 -3.08
N ASN A 143 -5.69 32.64 -3.76
CA ASN A 143 -5.63 34.00 -3.20
C ASN A 143 -4.21 34.49 -2.87
N TYR A 144 -3.30 34.37 -3.85
CA TYR A 144 -1.91 34.84 -3.71
C TYR A 144 -1.85 36.37 -3.50
N PRO A 145 -1.09 36.86 -2.50
CA PRO A 145 -1.18 38.26 -2.11
C PRO A 145 -0.52 39.18 -3.13
N ALA A 146 -1.21 40.28 -3.48
CA ALA A 146 -0.73 41.26 -4.46
C ALA A 146 0.68 41.80 -4.16
N ARG A 147 1.00 41.98 -2.86
CA ARG A 147 2.32 42.44 -2.41
C ARG A 147 3.49 41.52 -2.79
N LEU A 148 3.21 40.27 -3.13
CA LEU A 148 4.20 39.28 -3.58
C LEU A 148 4.02 38.88 -5.05
N ALA A 149 3.02 39.42 -5.76
CA ALA A 149 2.68 39.01 -7.12
C ALA A 149 3.87 39.14 -8.08
N ASP A 150 4.65 40.21 -7.95
CA ASP A 150 5.84 40.44 -8.78
C ASP A 150 6.89 39.33 -8.62
N LYS A 151 7.07 38.79 -7.41
CA LYS A 151 7.99 37.68 -7.15
C LYS A 151 7.57 36.44 -7.92
N LEU A 152 6.27 36.12 -7.90
CA LEU A 152 5.72 34.97 -8.59
C LEU A 152 5.76 35.13 -10.11
N SER A 153 5.47 36.35 -10.61
CA SER A 153 5.53 36.68 -12.04
C SER A 153 6.95 36.63 -12.60
N LYS A 154 7.96 37.11 -11.86
CA LYS A 154 9.38 36.97 -12.25
C LYS A 154 9.79 35.51 -12.36
N ARG A 155 9.37 34.68 -11.41
CA ARG A 155 9.61 33.23 -11.45
C ARG A 155 8.99 32.59 -12.68
N GLU A 156 7.72 32.89 -12.96
CA GLU A 156 7.02 32.37 -14.13
C GLU A 156 7.72 32.74 -15.45
N GLN A 157 8.15 34.01 -15.59
CA GLN A 157 8.87 34.47 -16.79
C GLN A 157 10.22 33.77 -16.95
N HIS A 158 10.94 33.54 -15.85
CA HIS A 158 12.19 32.77 -15.89
C HIS A 158 11.95 31.34 -16.38
N VAL A 159 10.98 30.64 -15.78
CA VAL A 159 10.63 29.26 -16.13
C VAL A 159 10.19 29.14 -17.60
N LYS A 160 9.33 30.05 -18.08
CA LYS A 160 8.89 30.06 -19.49
C LYS A 160 10.07 30.22 -20.45
N ARG A 161 11.02 31.10 -20.13
CA ARG A 161 12.22 31.29 -20.94
C ARG A 161 13.10 30.04 -20.97
N ARG A 162 13.27 29.35 -19.83
CA ARG A 162 14.05 28.10 -19.75
C ARG A 162 13.41 26.99 -20.58
N ILE A 163 12.08 26.86 -20.53
CA ILE A 163 11.32 25.96 -21.42
C ILE A 163 11.57 26.32 -22.89
N GLU A 164 11.42 27.59 -23.28
CA GLU A 164 11.68 28.05 -24.65
C GLU A 164 13.12 27.76 -25.11
N GLU A 165 14.12 27.92 -24.23
CA GLU A 165 15.52 27.59 -24.49
C GLU A 165 15.74 26.07 -24.67
N MET A 166 15.06 25.23 -23.87
CA MET A 166 15.15 23.76 -23.95
C MET A 166 14.49 23.20 -25.21
N TYR A 167 13.36 23.76 -25.64
CA TYR A 167 12.59 23.33 -26.81
C TYR A 167 12.86 24.18 -28.07
N ALA A 168 14.06 24.75 -28.20
CA ALA A 168 14.44 25.59 -29.34
C ALA A 168 14.39 24.87 -30.71
N GLU A 169 14.31 23.54 -30.73
CA GLU A 169 13.87 22.76 -31.90
C GLU A 169 12.40 22.31 -31.74
N PRO A 170 11.57 22.38 -32.80
CA PRO A 170 10.16 22.02 -32.72
C PRO A 170 10.00 20.50 -32.49
N CYS A 171 9.91 20.10 -31.22
CA CYS A 171 9.41 18.79 -30.87
C CYS A 171 7.92 18.70 -31.26
N ASP A 172 7.50 17.56 -31.83
CA ASP A 172 6.10 17.14 -32.07
C ASP A 172 5.28 16.98 -30.76
N GLY A 173 5.67 17.69 -29.69
CA GLY A 173 5.14 17.57 -28.34
C GLY A 173 3.71 18.11 -28.26
N LYS A 174 2.81 17.28 -27.71
CA LYS A 174 1.48 17.72 -27.32
C LYS A 174 1.59 18.86 -26.28
N PRO A 175 0.64 19.82 -26.26
CA PRO A 175 0.61 20.85 -25.23
C PRO A 175 0.60 20.24 -23.82
N ILE A 176 1.30 20.87 -22.89
CA ILE A 176 1.32 20.48 -21.47
C ILE A 176 -0.10 20.68 -20.90
N GLU A 177 -0.78 19.59 -20.56
CA GLU A 177 -2.09 19.64 -19.94
C GLU A 177 -1.97 19.65 -18.41
N PHE A 178 -2.09 20.84 -17.83
CA PHE A 178 -2.07 21.03 -16.38
C PHE A 178 -3.32 20.48 -15.69
N GLY A 179 -3.15 19.98 -14.47
CA GLY A 179 -4.26 19.52 -13.61
C GLY A 179 -4.92 18.22 -14.05
N LYS A 180 -4.37 17.52 -15.05
CA LYS A 180 -4.81 16.18 -15.48
C LYS A 180 -3.90 15.10 -14.92
N HIS A 181 -4.47 13.92 -14.70
CA HIS A 181 -3.71 12.75 -14.30
C HIS A 181 -2.71 12.35 -15.39
N ARG A 182 -1.43 12.24 -15.02
CA ARG A 182 -0.38 11.70 -15.89
C ARG A 182 -0.09 10.26 -15.47
N PRO A 183 -0.34 9.26 -16.33
CA PRO A 183 0.06 7.89 -16.04
C PRO A 183 1.59 7.80 -16.06
N ARG A 184 2.16 6.94 -15.21
CA ARG A 184 3.61 6.69 -15.18
C ARG A 184 4.08 6.16 -16.53
N TYR A 185 5.22 6.65 -17.01
CA TYR A 185 5.84 6.09 -18.19
C TYR A 185 6.43 4.71 -17.88
N MET A 186 5.88 3.67 -18.48
CA MET A 186 6.47 2.34 -18.40
C MET A 186 7.64 2.25 -19.38
N VAL A 187 8.86 2.23 -18.84
CA VAL A 187 10.09 2.03 -19.64
C VAL A 187 10.14 0.61 -20.25
N HIS A 188 9.37 -0.32 -19.69
CA HIS A 188 9.41 -1.74 -20.03
C HIS A 188 8.10 -2.25 -20.64
N PRO A 189 8.16 -3.28 -21.51
CA PRO A 189 6.96 -3.89 -22.06
C PRO A 189 6.00 -4.34 -20.96
N GLU A 190 4.71 -4.17 -21.20
CA GLU A 190 3.67 -4.68 -20.31
C GLU A 190 3.83 -6.19 -20.11
N LEU A 191 3.79 -6.64 -18.85
CA LEU A 191 3.74 -8.06 -18.53
C LEU A 191 2.47 -8.69 -19.07
N LYS A 192 2.61 -9.87 -19.67
CA LYS A 192 1.50 -10.64 -20.24
C LYS A 192 1.54 -12.05 -19.71
N LEU A 193 0.36 -12.67 -19.63
CA LEU A 193 0.26 -14.09 -19.28
C LEU A 193 1.07 -14.94 -20.26
N SER A 194 1.83 -15.90 -19.73
CA SER A 194 2.69 -16.76 -20.55
C SER A 194 1.90 -17.84 -21.33
N TYR A 195 0.65 -18.07 -20.94
CA TYR A 195 -0.21 -19.12 -21.48
C TYR A 195 -1.61 -18.58 -21.81
N GLU A 196 -2.42 -19.42 -22.45
CA GLU A 196 -3.85 -19.13 -22.71
C GLU A 196 -4.55 -18.69 -21.42
N ALA A 197 -5.24 -17.54 -21.48
CA ALA A 197 -6.02 -17.03 -20.37
C ALA A 197 -7.21 -17.96 -20.07
N HIS A 198 -7.63 -18.00 -18.81
CA HIS A 198 -8.86 -18.67 -18.40
C HIS A 198 -10.07 -17.94 -19.01
N ALA A 199 -11.02 -18.68 -19.59
CA ALA A 199 -12.15 -18.10 -20.32
C ALA A 199 -12.94 -17.08 -19.48
N ASN A 200 -13.19 -17.42 -18.22
CA ASN A 200 -13.94 -16.60 -17.27
C ASN A 200 -13.04 -15.69 -16.42
N VAL A 201 -11.72 -15.85 -16.44
CA VAL A 201 -10.79 -15.09 -15.59
C VAL A 201 -9.62 -14.63 -16.48
N PRO A 202 -9.81 -13.63 -17.36
CA PRO A 202 -8.86 -13.29 -18.40
C PRO A 202 -7.49 -12.85 -17.88
N GLN A 203 -7.41 -12.46 -16.61
CA GLN A 203 -6.18 -12.12 -15.92
C GLN A 203 -5.41 -13.31 -15.33
N LEU A 204 -5.92 -14.54 -15.45
CA LEU A 204 -5.33 -15.78 -14.94
C LEU A 204 -5.07 -16.75 -16.09
N VAL A 205 -3.97 -17.51 -16.04
CA VAL A 205 -3.76 -18.61 -16.98
C VAL A 205 -4.73 -19.77 -16.75
N LYS A 206 -5.25 -20.35 -17.82
CA LYS A 206 -6.23 -21.45 -17.81
C LYS A 206 -5.80 -22.67 -17.03
N CYS A 207 -4.49 -22.91 -16.93
CA CYS A 207 -3.97 -24.09 -16.26
C CYS A 207 -3.92 -23.97 -14.73
N VAL A 208 -4.25 -22.82 -14.14
CA VAL A 208 -4.30 -22.65 -12.68
C VAL A 208 -5.74 -22.80 -12.18
N GLU A 209 -5.93 -23.63 -11.17
CA GLU A 209 -7.24 -23.96 -10.59
C GLU A 209 -7.24 -23.76 -9.07
N LEU A 210 -8.37 -23.30 -8.53
CA LEU A 210 -8.62 -23.32 -7.09
C LEU A 210 -9.15 -24.70 -6.66
N ARG A 211 -8.50 -25.32 -5.69
CA ARG A 211 -8.95 -26.57 -5.05
C ARG A 211 -9.12 -26.37 -3.54
N GLN A 212 -9.77 -27.33 -2.89
CA GLN A 212 -9.96 -27.31 -1.44
C GLN A 212 -9.79 -28.70 -0.84
N ASN A 213 -9.16 -28.78 0.33
CA ASN A 213 -9.10 -29.99 1.16
C ASN A 213 -9.10 -29.63 2.67
N SER A 214 -9.12 -30.65 3.53
CA SER A 214 -9.16 -30.47 4.99
C SER A 214 -7.83 -30.05 5.61
N GLU A 215 -6.70 -30.21 4.91
CA GLU A 215 -5.36 -29.97 5.46
C GLU A 215 -4.93 -28.51 5.32
N VAL A 216 -5.07 -27.95 4.11
CA VAL A 216 -4.60 -26.60 3.77
C VAL A 216 -5.73 -25.65 3.36
N GLY A 217 -6.99 -26.12 3.37
CA GLY A 217 -8.13 -25.34 2.94
C GLY A 217 -8.11 -25.08 1.43
N ARG A 218 -8.53 -23.89 1.02
CA ARG A 218 -8.46 -23.43 -0.38
C ARG A 218 -6.99 -23.25 -0.78
N HIS A 219 -6.63 -23.68 -1.99
CA HIS A 219 -5.27 -23.60 -2.50
C HIS A 219 -5.23 -23.61 -4.03
N LEU A 220 -4.23 -22.93 -4.61
CA LEU A 220 -4.01 -22.89 -6.05
C LEU A 220 -3.13 -24.05 -6.50
N VAL A 221 -3.49 -24.69 -7.61
CA VAL A 221 -2.68 -25.73 -8.25
C VAL A 221 -2.57 -25.49 -9.75
N THR A 222 -1.54 -26.03 -10.39
CA THR A 222 -1.43 -26.05 -11.85
C THR A 222 -1.82 -27.41 -12.44
N THR A 223 -2.44 -27.46 -13.61
CA THR A 223 -2.73 -28.68 -14.37
C THR A 223 -1.65 -29.05 -15.37
N GLN A 224 -0.66 -28.17 -15.56
CA GLN A 224 0.47 -28.40 -16.47
C GLN A 224 1.81 -28.07 -15.81
N LYS A 225 2.90 -28.50 -16.46
CA LYS A 225 4.25 -28.10 -16.08
C LYS A 225 4.45 -26.62 -16.37
N LEU A 226 4.97 -25.89 -15.40
CA LEU A 226 5.33 -24.47 -15.52
C LEU A 226 6.85 -24.29 -15.43
N LYS A 227 7.36 -23.32 -16.17
CA LYS A 227 8.76 -22.94 -16.26
C LYS A 227 9.02 -21.68 -15.45
N VAL A 228 10.27 -21.53 -15.00
CA VAL A 228 10.74 -20.29 -14.39
C VAL A 228 10.51 -19.12 -15.37
N GLY A 229 10.01 -18.00 -14.85
CA GLY A 229 9.69 -16.81 -15.63
C GLY A 229 8.26 -16.78 -16.20
N ASP A 230 7.47 -17.86 -16.08
CA ASP A 230 6.09 -17.84 -16.54
C ASP A 230 5.22 -16.91 -15.70
N VAL A 231 4.42 -16.06 -16.36
CA VAL A 231 3.46 -15.16 -15.72
C VAL A 231 2.09 -15.84 -15.67
N LEU A 232 1.56 -16.03 -14.46
CA LEU A 232 0.37 -16.85 -14.22
C LEU A 232 -0.90 -16.05 -13.92
N LEU A 233 -0.76 -14.90 -13.25
CA LEU A 233 -1.87 -14.07 -12.79
C LEU A 233 -1.42 -12.62 -12.82
N ILE A 234 -2.27 -11.69 -13.28
CA ILE A 234 -2.04 -10.23 -13.21
C ILE A 234 -3.29 -9.55 -12.65
N GLU A 235 -3.35 -9.33 -11.34
CA GLU A 235 -4.57 -8.84 -10.67
C GLU A 235 -4.47 -7.36 -10.32
N LYS A 236 -5.58 -6.63 -10.46
CA LYS A 236 -5.77 -5.29 -9.91
C LYS A 236 -6.42 -5.40 -8.52
N PRO A 237 -5.99 -4.63 -7.50
CA PRO A 237 -6.58 -4.73 -6.17
C PRO A 237 -8.03 -4.24 -6.17
N TYR A 238 -8.86 -4.86 -5.31
CA TYR A 238 -10.22 -4.38 -5.02
C TYR A 238 -10.19 -3.04 -4.30
N ALA A 239 -9.31 -2.94 -3.30
CA ALA A 239 -9.09 -1.73 -2.52
C ALA A 239 -7.61 -1.59 -2.16
N SER A 240 -7.09 -0.37 -2.15
CA SER A 240 -5.73 -0.05 -1.77
C SER A 240 -5.68 1.23 -0.91
N MET A 241 -4.63 1.37 -0.12
CA MET A 241 -4.44 2.51 0.78
C MET A 241 -2.96 2.81 0.93
N LEU A 242 -2.59 4.09 0.80
CA LEU A 242 -1.21 4.53 1.03
C LEU A 242 -0.80 4.28 2.49
N ASN A 243 0.47 3.96 2.68
CA ASN A 243 1.08 4.05 3.99
C ASN A 243 1.11 5.51 4.45
N ASP A 244 0.92 5.72 5.74
CA ASP A 244 0.84 7.05 6.34
C ASP A 244 2.02 7.97 5.94
N GLN A 245 3.24 7.44 5.88
CA GLN A 245 4.45 8.19 5.53
C GLN A 245 4.49 8.72 4.08
N GLU A 246 3.58 8.25 3.23
CA GLU A 246 3.52 8.58 1.80
C GLU A 246 2.48 9.66 1.46
N ARG A 247 1.67 10.09 2.44
CA ARG A 247 0.49 10.98 2.27
C ARG A 247 0.76 12.36 1.67
N TYR A 248 2.01 12.81 1.65
CA TYR A 248 2.45 14.08 1.06
C TYR A 248 3.42 13.92 -0.11
N LYS A 249 3.62 12.68 -0.56
CA LYS A 249 4.51 12.32 -1.68
C LYS A 249 3.73 11.73 -2.84
N ARG A 250 2.67 10.97 -2.53
CA ARG A 250 1.90 10.18 -3.50
C ARG A 250 0.44 10.59 -3.53
N CYS A 251 -0.18 10.40 -4.69
CA CYS A 251 -1.61 10.56 -4.83
C CYS A 251 -2.34 9.43 -4.09
N ASP A 252 -3.32 9.77 -3.25
CA ASP A 252 -4.11 8.78 -2.48
C ASP A 252 -4.93 7.83 -3.37
N PHE A 253 -5.24 8.23 -4.61
CA PHE A 253 -6.00 7.40 -5.57
C PHE A 253 -5.11 6.53 -6.46
N CYS A 254 -4.28 7.14 -7.31
CA CYS A 254 -3.46 6.38 -8.26
C CYS A 254 -2.14 5.88 -7.68
N GLN A 255 -1.74 6.34 -6.48
CA GLN A 255 -0.50 5.96 -5.78
C GLN A 255 0.80 6.34 -6.50
N ASN A 256 0.71 6.98 -7.67
CA ASN A 256 1.83 7.64 -8.31
C ASN A 256 2.43 8.67 -7.37
N GLU A 257 3.75 8.68 -7.34
CA GLU A 257 4.51 9.75 -6.74
C GLU A 257 4.39 11.01 -7.60
N ASP A 258 3.88 12.09 -7.00
CA ASP A 258 3.64 13.37 -7.68
C ASP A 258 3.80 14.53 -6.70
N ARG A 259 4.85 14.45 -5.88
CA ARG A 259 5.12 15.36 -4.75
C ARG A 259 5.15 16.85 -5.15
N PHE A 260 5.33 17.18 -6.42
CA PHE A 260 5.43 18.55 -6.88
C PHE A 260 4.09 19.20 -7.21
N THR A 261 3.07 18.44 -7.57
CA THR A 261 1.80 19.00 -8.04
C THR A 261 0.58 18.64 -7.21
N LEU A 262 0.72 17.77 -6.20
CA LEU A 262 -0.37 17.35 -5.30
C LEU A 262 -1.32 18.50 -4.87
N ILE A 263 -2.62 18.25 -4.98
CA ILE A 263 -3.70 19.08 -4.44
C ILE A 263 -4.35 18.37 -3.24
N PRO A 264 -4.75 19.09 -2.18
CA PRO A 264 -5.28 18.46 -0.98
C PRO A 264 -6.77 18.10 -1.14
N CYS A 265 -7.25 17.12 -0.38
CA CYS A 265 -8.68 17.06 -0.04
C CYS A 265 -9.09 18.38 0.61
N GLU A 266 -10.31 18.86 0.37
CA GLU A 266 -10.78 20.09 1.02
C GLU A 266 -11.37 19.86 2.41
N GLY A 267 -11.72 18.61 2.75
CA GLY A 267 -12.36 18.23 4.01
C GLY A 267 -11.40 17.78 5.12
N CYS A 268 -10.37 16.98 4.80
CA CYS A 268 -9.42 16.43 5.79
C CYS A 268 -7.98 16.87 5.52
N THR A 269 -7.11 16.69 6.50
CA THR A 269 -5.68 17.03 6.42
C THR A 269 -4.80 15.87 5.92
N VAL A 270 -5.40 14.72 5.63
CA VAL A 270 -4.67 13.46 5.38
C VAL A 270 -4.36 13.23 3.90
N THR A 271 -5.35 13.35 3.01
CA THR A 271 -5.22 12.88 1.63
C THR A 271 -4.88 14.01 0.66
N MET A 272 -4.05 13.68 -0.33
CA MET A 272 -3.71 14.55 -1.45
C MET A 272 -3.80 13.78 -2.78
N TYR A 273 -3.95 14.49 -3.89
CA TYR A 273 -4.22 13.93 -5.20
C TYR A 273 -3.39 14.61 -6.28
N CYS A 274 -2.94 13.88 -7.31
CA CYS A 274 -2.24 14.46 -8.46
C CYS A 274 -3.14 15.33 -9.34
N SER A 275 -4.47 15.13 -9.28
CA SER A 275 -5.42 15.82 -10.14
C SER A 275 -6.81 15.89 -9.52
N LYS A 276 -7.64 16.80 -10.05
CA LYS A 276 -9.07 16.86 -9.70
C LYS A 276 -9.79 15.56 -10.08
N GLU A 277 -9.40 14.93 -11.18
CA GLU A 277 -9.94 13.64 -11.61
C GLU A 277 -9.69 12.54 -10.56
N CYS A 278 -8.46 12.41 -10.06
CA CYS A 278 -8.12 11.45 -9.01
C CYS A 278 -8.87 11.75 -7.70
N MET A 279 -8.98 13.03 -7.33
CA MET A 279 -9.76 13.43 -6.15
C MET A 279 -11.24 13.07 -6.28
N ASP A 280 -11.85 13.32 -7.43
CA ASP A 280 -13.26 13.02 -7.68
C ASP A 280 -13.53 11.51 -7.73
N LYS A 281 -12.62 10.74 -8.34
CA LYS A 281 -12.68 9.27 -8.33
C LYS A 281 -12.56 8.72 -6.91
N ALA A 282 -11.59 9.20 -6.12
CA ALA A 282 -11.44 8.81 -4.72
C ALA A 282 -12.69 9.15 -3.89
N HIS A 283 -13.20 10.38 -4.01
CA HIS A 283 -14.42 10.82 -3.32
C HIS A 283 -15.60 9.92 -3.65
N LYS A 284 -15.83 9.62 -4.93
CA LYS A 284 -16.91 8.74 -5.38
C LYS A 284 -16.75 7.32 -4.85
N GLN A 285 -15.55 6.77 -4.92
CA GLN A 285 -15.30 5.34 -4.67
C GLN A 285 -15.15 5.00 -3.19
N TYR A 286 -14.68 5.91 -2.35
CA TYR A 286 -14.43 5.57 -0.94
C TYR A 286 -14.34 6.79 0.00
N HIS A 287 -13.75 7.91 -0.45
CA HIS A 287 -13.14 8.85 0.50
C HIS A 287 -14.18 9.61 1.31
N ARG A 288 -15.35 9.90 0.73
CA ARG A 288 -16.46 10.55 1.45
C ARG A 288 -16.94 9.77 2.68
N TYR A 289 -16.83 8.44 2.66
CA TYR A 289 -17.25 7.58 3.76
C TYR A 289 -16.22 7.43 4.88
N GLU A 290 -14.97 7.83 4.66
CA GLU A 290 -13.90 7.72 5.66
C GLU A 290 -13.23 9.06 6.01
N CYS A 291 -13.45 10.11 5.21
CA CYS A 291 -12.77 11.41 5.30
C CYS A 291 -12.79 11.98 6.73
N GLY A 292 -13.95 11.93 7.40
CA GLY A 292 -14.13 12.49 8.75
C GLY A 292 -13.48 11.71 9.90
N VAL A 293 -12.99 10.49 9.63
CA VAL A 293 -12.39 9.61 10.65
C VAL A 293 -10.95 9.22 10.35
N LEU A 294 -10.50 9.36 9.09
CA LEU A 294 -9.25 8.81 8.58
C LEU A 294 -8.02 9.21 9.43
N ARG A 295 -7.90 10.49 9.81
CA ARG A 295 -6.79 10.98 10.64
C ARG A 295 -6.72 10.28 12.00
N ASP A 296 -7.85 10.25 12.71
CA ASP A 296 -7.93 9.67 14.04
C ASP A 296 -7.75 8.15 13.99
N CYS A 297 -8.29 7.49 12.95
CA CYS A 297 -8.05 6.08 12.72
C CYS A 297 -6.57 5.77 12.48
N TRP A 298 -5.84 6.57 11.70
CA TRP A 298 -4.38 6.44 11.56
C TRP A 298 -3.64 6.71 12.86
N ARG A 299 -4.07 7.70 13.65
CA ARG A 299 -3.42 8.03 14.93
C ARG A 299 -3.53 6.91 15.95
N MET A 300 -4.71 6.31 16.08
CA MET A 300 -4.98 5.31 17.12
C MET A 300 -4.71 3.87 16.68
N ILE A 301 -4.48 3.58 15.39
CA ILE A 301 -4.36 2.19 14.90
C ILE A 301 -3.21 1.45 15.58
N GLY A 302 -2.12 2.14 15.88
CA GLY A 302 -1.05 1.62 16.71
C GLY A 302 -0.57 0.23 16.29
N SER A 303 -0.56 -0.69 17.25
CA SER A 303 -0.18 -2.09 17.10
C SER A 303 -1.15 -3.00 16.31
N LEU A 304 -2.29 -2.50 15.81
CA LEU A 304 -3.27 -3.27 15.00
C LEU A 304 -2.91 -3.23 13.51
N PRO A 305 -2.03 -4.12 12.99
CA PRO A 305 -1.38 -3.89 11.73
C PRO A 305 -2.38 -4.13 10.59
N GLY A 306 -2.85 -3.06 9.96
CA GLY A 306 -3.75 -3.13 8.80
C GLY A 306 -5.25 -3.10 9.13
N GLY A 307 -5.65 -2.83 10.38
CA GLY A 307 -7.07 -2.61 10.69
C GLY A 307 -7.67 -1.43 9.90
N ILE A 308 -6.85 -0.44 9.54
CA ILE A 308 -7.23 0.69 8.69
C ILE A 308 -7.63 0.29 7.26
N MET A 309 -7.07 -0.80 6.72
CA MET A 309 -7.46 -1.32 5.40
C MET A 309 -8.90 -1.86 5.42
N GLY A 310 -9.36 -2.31 6.60
CA GLY A 310 -10.74 -2.74 6.80
C GLY A 310 -11.71 -1.59 6.57
N LEU A 311 -11.39 -0.39 7.09
CA LEU A 311 -12.18 0.82 6.86
C LEU A 311 -12.29 1.16 5.36
N ARG A 312 -11.16 1.18 4.63
CA ARG A 312 -11.14 1.43 3.18
C ARG A 312 -11.98 0.42 2.41
N THR A 313 -11.89 -0.86 2.78
CA THR A 313 -12.64 -1.95 2.13
C THR A 313 -14.15 -1.75 2.33
N VAL A 314 -14.58 -1.40 3.54
CA VAL A 314 -15.99 -1.08 3.86
C VAL A 314 -16.45 0.16 3.11
N ALA A 315 -15.68 1.25 3.12
CA ALA A 315 -16.00 2.47 2.39
C ALA A 315 -16.18 2.22 0.88
N THR A 316 -15.31 1.38 0.29
CA THR A 316 -15.39 0.98 -1.12
C THR A 316 -16.64 0.15 -1.41
N ALA A 317 -16.99 -0.77 -0.52
CA ALA A 317 -18.20 -1.57 -0.66
C ALA A 317 -19.47 -0.70 -0.56
N PHE A 318 -19.59 0.15 0.47
CA PHE A 318 -20.74 1.05 0.62
C PHE A 318 -20.94 1.98 -0.59
N ALA A 319 -19.85 2.47 -1.19
CA ALA A 319 -19.93 3.26 -2.42
C ALA A 319 -20.55 2.51 -3.60
N SER A 320 -20.32 1.20 -3.68
CA SER A 320 -20.79 0.34 -4.77
C SER A 320 -22.27 -0.02 -4.63
N PHE A 321 -22.78 -0.13 -3.39
CA PHE A 321 -24.16 -0.54 -3.10
C PHE A 321 -25.06 0.58 -2.58
N GLU A 322 -24.62 1.85 -2.60
CA GLU A 322 -25.38 3.00 -2.06
C GLU A 322 -26.81 3.10 -2.61
N GLN A 323 -27.03 2.66 -3.86
CA GLN A 323 -28.33 2.73 -4.52
C GLN A 323 -29.33 1.64 -4.07
N ASP A 324 -28.85 0.52 -3.52
CA ASP A 324 -29.68 -0.60 -3.05
C ASP A 324 -29.03 -1.32 -1.86
N LEU A 325 -28.94 -0.62 -0.73
CA LEU A 325 -28.39 -1.18 0.50
C LEU A 325 -29.25 -2.31 1.06
N GLU A 326 -30.58 -2.21 0.94
CA GLU A 326 -31.51 -3.25 1.41
C GLU A 326 -31.35 -4.56 0.63
N GLY A 327 -31.31 -4.50 -0.71
CA GLY A 327 -31.05 -5.67 -1.54
C GLY A 327 -29.68 -6.28 -1.26
N TRP A 328 -28.67 -5.45 -1.00
CA TRP A 328 -27.34 -5.93 -0.62
C TRP A 328 -27.32 -6.61 0.77
N ILE A 329 -28.06 -6.09 1.75
CA ILE A 329 -28.25 -6.75 3.06
C ILE A 329 -28.88 -8.13 2.88
N ASP A 330 -29.94 -8.22 2.08
CA ASP A 330 -30.63 -9.49 1.82
C ASP A 330 -29.73 -10.50 1.10
N HIS A 331 -28.93 -10.04 0.13
CA HIS A 331 -27.91 -10.85 -0.53
C HIS A 331 -26.91 -11.42 0.47
N LEU A 332 -26.28 -10.57 1.29
CA LEU A 332 -25.27 -11.03 2.26
C LEU A 332 -25.84 -11.96 3.33
N ASN A 333 -27.09 -11.76 3.75
CA ASN A 333 -27.77 -12.64 4.71
C ASN A 333 -28.07 -14.03 4.13
N THR A 334 -28.18 -14.15 2.80
CA THR A 334 -28.52 -15.40 2.11
C THR A 334 -27.35 -16.03 1.34
N LEU A 335 -26.21 -15.33 1.28
CA LEU A 335 -25.00 -15.79 0.60
C LEU A 335 -24.46 -17.09 1.21
N ASP A 336 -24.36 -18.12 0.38
CA ASP A 336 -23.65 -19.34 0.72
C ASP A 336 -22.15 -19.14 0.50
N GLU A 337 -21.46 -18.61 1.52
CA GLU A 337 -20.02 -18.30 1.46
C GLU A 337 -19.16 -19.49 1.01
N ALA A 338 -19.60 -20.74 1.24
CA ALA A 338 -18.87 -21.95 0.84
C ALA A 338 -18.90 -22.19 -0.67
N LYS A 339 -19.83 -21.58 -1.41
CA LYS A 339 -19.95 -21.69 -2.87
C LYS A 339 -19.27 -20.55 -3.63
N VAL A 340 -18.89 -19.48 -2.95
CA VAL A 340 -18.19 -18.37 -3.59
C VAL A 340 -16.79 -18.82 -4.01
N ASN A 341 -16.54 -18.76 -5.32
CA ASN A 341 -15.25 -19.12 -5.90
C ASN A 341 -14.84 -18.09 -6.95
N ALA A 342 -13.85 -17.26 -6.59
CA ALA A 342 -13.31 -16.21 -7.45
C ALA A 342 -12.73 -16.74 -8.78
N PHE A 343 -12.47 -18.04 -8.91
CA PHE A 343 -11.90 -18.67 -10.10
C PHE A 343 -12.96 -19.22 -11.06
N THR A 344 -14.25 -19.18 -10.68
CA THR A 344 -15.37 -19.63 -11.52
C THR A 344 -16.32 -18.52 -11.94
N VAL A 345 -16.32 -17.39 -11.21
CA VAL A 345 -17.02 -16.15 -11.61
C VAL A 345 -16.53 -15.69 -12.98
N ASP A 346 -17.41 -15.12 -13.80
CA ASP A 346 -17.04 -14.51 -15.08
C ASP A 346 -16.57 -13.07 -14.88
N TRP A 347 -15.26 -12.87 -14.87
CA TRP A 347 -14.59 -11.57 -14.74
C TRP A 347 -14.73 -10.68 -15.97
N ASN A 348 -15.22 -11.20 -17.10
CA ASN A 348 -15.53 -10.37 -18.25
C ASN A 348 -16.83 -9.55 -18.04
N GLU A 349 -17.75 -10.08 -17.23
CA GLU A 349 -19.07 -9.48 -16.96
C GLU A 349 -19.35 -9.33 -15.46
N ILE A 350 -18.29 -9.25 -14.64
CA ILE A 350 -18.39 -9.24 -13.18
C ILE A 350 -19.18 -8.05 -12.67
N THR A 351 -20.17 -8.31 -11.81
CA THR A 351 -20.91 -7.26 -11.11
C THR A 351 -20.18 -6.80 -9.85
N ASP A 352 -20.57 -5.66 -9.30
CA ASP A 352 -20.05 -5.20 -8.00
C ASP A 352 -20.34 -6.21 -6.88
N SER A 353 -21.49 -6.91 -6.95
CA SER A 353 -21.87 -7.99 -6.03
C SER A 353 -20.92 -9.18 -6.14
N ASP A 354 -20.71 -9.67 -7.36
CA ASP A 354 -19.80 -10.80 -7.61
C ASP A 354 -18.38 -10.48 -7.13
N MET A 355 -17.88 -9.28 -7.46
CA MET A 355 -16.57 -8.81 -7.02
C MET A 355 -16.48 -8.77 -5.50
N TYR A 356 -17.44 -8.13 -4.84
CA TYR A 356 -17.44 -8.00 -3.38
C TYR A 356 -17.54 -9.36 -2.68
N ASP A 357 -18.33 -10.30 -3.21
CA ASP A 357 -18.43 -11.65 -2.65
C ASP A 357 -17.06 -12.33 -2.58
N THR A 358 -16.22 -12.18 -3.60
CA THR A 358 -14.85 -12.74 -3.59
C THR A 358 -13.98 -12.16 -2.46
N VAL A 359 -14.20 -10.90 -2.09
CA VAL A 359 -13.49 -10.20 -1.02
C VAL A 359 -14.09 -10.53 0.35
N HIS A 360 -15.42 -10.64 0.43
CA HIS A 360 -16.17 -10.98 1.64
C HIS A 360 -15.79 -12.36 2.17
N VAL A 361 -15.56 -13.34 1.29
CA VAL A 361 -15.19 -14.72 1.68
C VAL A 361 -13.70 -14.94 1.95
N LEU A 362 -12.90 -13.87 2.03
CA LEU A 362 -11.51 -13.97 2.47
C LEU A 362 -11.40 -14.41 3.93
N ALA A 363 -10.28 -15.05 4.29
CA ALA A 363 -10.16 -15.71 5.58
C ALA A 363 -10.14 -14.71 6.74
N THR A 364 -11.05 -14.86 7.71
CA THR A 364 -11.07 -14.06 8.96
C THR A 364 -10.32 -14.74 10.11
N ASN A 365 -10.18 -16.06 10.03
CA ASN A 365 -9.72 -16.95 11.10
C ASN A 365 -10.47 -16.77 12.44
N GLN A 366 -11.69 -16.19 12.44
CA GLN A 366 -12.44 -15.84 13.65
C GLN A 366 -12.49 -16.96 14.69
N LYS A 367 -12.80 -18.19 14.25
CA LYS A 367 -12.91 -19.39 15.12
C LYS A 367 -11.59 -19.85 15.75
N ARG A 368 -10.45 -19.38 15.24
CA ARG A 368 -9.09 -19.69 15.72
C ARG A 368 -8.52 -18.61 16.64
N ARG A 369 -9.15 -17.43 16.72
CA ARG A 369 -8.70 -16.31 17.56
C ARG A 369 -8.96 -16.60 19.04
N SER A 370 -8.10 -16.07 19.91
CA SER A 370 -8.40 -16.09 21.34
C SER A 370 -9.57 -15.13 21.64
N CYS A 371 -10.23 -15.31 22.78
CA CYS A 371 -11.30 -14.40 23.21
C CYS A 371 -10.79 -12.96 23.36
N LYS A 372 -9.56 -12.79 23.88
CA LYS A 372 -8.91 -11.48 24.02
C LYS A 372 -8.67 -10.82 22.66
N ASP A 373 -8.12 -11.56 21.70
CA ASP A 373 -7.84 -11.02 20.37
C ASP A 373 -9.13 -10.59 19.68
N LEU A 374 -10.17 -11.43 19.72
CA LEU A 374 -11.46 -11.11 19.13
C LEU A 374 -12.11 -9.90 19.80
N ALA A 375 -12.03 -9.80 21.13
CA ALA A 375 -12.51 -8.64 21.87
C ALA A 375 -11.78 -7.35 21.51
N MET A 376 -10.47 -7.41 21.26
CA MET A 376 -9.69 -6.24 20.84
C MET A 376 -10.14 -5.73 19.46
N LEU A 377 -10.39 -6.64 18.50
CA LEU A 377 -10.90 -6.28 17.17
C LEU A 377 -12.33 -5.71 17.24
N ILE A 378 -13.19 -6.28 18.08
CA ILE A 378 -14.54 -5.77 18.32
C ILE A 378 -14.49 -4.40 18.99
N PHE A 379 -13.59 -4.17 19.95
CA PHE A 379 -13.40 -2.88 20.61
C PHE A 379 -13.01 -1.79 19.60
N PHE A 380 -12.03 -2.08 18.75
CA PHE A 380 -11.62 -1.18 17.67
C PHE A 380 -12.78 -0.93 16.68
N ALA A 381 -13.44 -1.99 16.21
CA ALA A 381 -14.56 -1.86 15.28
C ALA A 381 -15.73 -1.06 15.88
N SER A 382 -16.04 -1.21 17.17
CA SER A 382 -17.07 -0.43 17.87
C SER A 382 -16.72 1.05 17.96
N ILE A 383 -15.45 1.39 18.21
CA ILE A 383 -14.99 2.79 18.21
C ILE A 383 -15.12 3.38 16.80
N VAL A 384 -14.56 2.71 15.78
CA VAL A 384 -14.60 3.19 14.39
C VAL A 384 -16.06 3.32 13.91
N HIS A 385 -16.93 2.36 14.22
CA HIS A 385 -18.35 2.42 13.90
C HIS A 385 -19.01 3.68 14.47
N ARG A 386 -18.78 4.02 15.75
CA ARG A 386 -19.31 5.24 16.36
C ARG A 386 -18.78 6.50 15.68
N LEU A 387 -17.47 6.57 15.42
CA LEU A 387 -16.87 7.71 14.74
C LEU A 387 -17.44 7.91 13.33
N LEU A 388 -17.69 6.83 12.58
CA LEU A 388 -18.29 6.90 11.25
C LEU A 388 -19.72 7.44 11.30
N LEU A 389 -20.52 6.97 12.26
CA LEU A 389 -21.86 7.50 12.47
C LEU A 389 -21.85 8.98 12.90
N GLU A 390 -20.89 9.38 13.71
CA GLU A 390 -20.77 10.76 14.22
C GLU A 390 -20.27 11.76 13.18
N ARG A 391 -19.41 11.34 12.23
CA ARG A 391 -18.56 12.27 11.46
C ARG A 391 -18.65 12.11 9.94
N THR A 392 -19.48 11.19 9.43
CA THR A 392 -19.57 10.91 7.99
C THR A 392 -21.02 10.75 7.55
N GLU A 393 -21.25 10.77 6.24
CA GLU A 393 -22.57 10.53 5.65
C GLU A 393 -23.14 9.14 5.95
N LEU A 394 -22.31 8.18 6.39
CA LEU A 394 -22.79 6.87 6.87
C LEU A 394 -23.72 7.00 8.08
N GLY A 395 -23.53 8.03 8.92
CA GLY A 395 -24.43 8.33 10.03
C GLY A 395 -25.86 8.54 9.55
N THR A 396 -26.06 9.49 8.64
CA THR A 396 -27.36 9.79 8.04
C THR A 396 -27.94 8.60 7.28
N LEU A 397 -27.12 7.84 6.56
CA LEU A 397 -27.57 6.62 5.87
C LEU A 397 -28.11 5.57 6.85
N CYS A 398 -27.46 5.42 8.02
CA CYS A 398 -27.81 4.44 9.04
C CYS A 398 -28.95 4.87 9.97
N GLU A 399 -29.14 6.17 10.22
CA GLU A 399 -30.21 6.71 11.08
C GLU A 399 -31.61 6.23 10.66
N SER A 400 -31.83 6.13 9.34
CA SER A 400 -33.11 5.75 8.76
C SER A 400 -33.45 4.25 8.89
N ASN A 401 -32.45 3.38 9.14
CA ASN A 401 -32.65 1.93 9.20
C ASN A 401 -31.60 1.23 10.08
N PRO A 402 -31.97 0.67 11.25
CA PRO A 402 -31.06 -0.05 12.13
C PRO A 402 -30.30 -1.21 11.46
N ALA A 403 -30.87 -1.83 10.42
CA ALA A 403 -30.21 -2.90 9.67
C ALA A 403 -28.94 -2.40 8.95
N ARG A 404 -28.92 -1.14 8.49
CA ARG A 404 -27.74 -0.53 7.86
C ARG A 404 -26.61 -0.28 8.85
N SER A 405 -26.94 0.19 10.06
CA SER A 405 -25.94 0.32 11.13
C SER A 405 -25.37 -1.03 11.55
N LYS A 406 -26.22 -2.06 11.64
CA LYS A 406 -25.76 -3.43 11.90
C LYS A 406 -24.83 -3.91 10.79
N LEU A 407 -25.20 -3.74 9.52
CA LEU A 407 -24.36 -4.08 8.38
C LEU A 407 -23.00 -3.37 8.46
N LEU A 408 -23.00 -2.06 8.71
CA LEU A 408 -21.77 -1.28 8.80
C LEU A 408 -20.81 -1.86 9.86
N PHE A 409 -21.32 -2.15 11.06
CA PHE A 409 -20.52 -2.78 12.11
C PHE A 409 -20.02 -4.18 11.69
N ASP A 410 -20.90 -5.02 11.16
CA ASP A 410 -20.56 -6.40 10.79
C ASP A 410 -19.46 -6.42 9.73
N LEU A 411 -19.54 -5.54 8.73
CA LEU A 411 -18.51 -5.41 7.70
C LEU A 411 -17.21 -4.82 8.23
N LEU A 412 -17.26 -3.85 9.16
CA LEU A 412 -16.06 -3.34 9.85
C LEU A 412 -15.35 -4.46 10.60
N LEU A 413 -16.07 -5.20 11.45
CA LEU A 413 -15.49 -6.32 12.20
C LEU A 413 -14.95 -7.40 11.26
N ARG A 414 -15.68 -7.72 10.18
CA ARG A 414 -15.24 -8.70 9.19
C ARG A 414 -13.93 -8.25 8.53
N HIS A 415 -13.86 -7.03 8.02
CA HIS A 415 -12.69 -6.58 7.28
C HIS A 415 -11.51 -6.19 8.18
N VAL A 416 -11.74 -5.83 9.43
CA VAL A 416 -10.68 -5.74 10.46
C VAL A 416 -10.08 -7.12 10.75
N GLN A 417 -10.85 -8.21 10.61
CA GLN A 417 -10.33 -9.57 10.72
C GLN A 417 -9.65 -10.07 9.45
N THR A 418 -10.17 -9.76 8.25
CA THR A 418 -9.56 -10.21 6.99
C THR A 418 -8.27 -9.45 6.68
N SER A 419 -8.18 -8.16 7.01
CA SER A 419 -7.06 -7.31 6.59
C SER A 419 -5.70 -7.81 7.07
N PRO A 420 -5.48 -8.15 8.36
CA PRO A 420 -4.19 -8.66 8.82
C PRO A 420 -3.74 -9.98 8.16
N ILE A 421 -4.70 -10.74 7.62
CA ILE A 421 -4.48 -12.09 7.08
C ILE A 421 -4.35 -12.08 5.55
N ASN A 422 -5.02 -11.14 4.86
CA ASN A 422 -5.14 -11.17 3.41
C ASN A 422 -4.57 -9.94 2.71
N LYS A 423 -4.27 -8.84 3.44
CA LYS A 423 -3.66 -7.67 2.82
C LYS A 423 -2.29 -8.03 2.24
N LYS A 424 -1.95 -7.40 1.12
CA LYS A 424 -0.62 -7.46 0.52
C LYS A 424 0.02 -6.08 0.61
N GLN A 425 1.31 -6.05 0.90
CA GLN A 425 2.11 -4.85 0.74
C GLN A 425 2.23 -4.54 -0.75
N VAL A 426 2.20 -3.27 -1.11
CA VAL A 426 2.47 -2.79 -2.47
C VAL A 426 3.77 -2.02 -2.42
N SER A 427 4.73 -2.50 -3.19
CA SER A 427 6.11 -2.00 -3.18
C SER A 427 6.54 -1.55 -4.56
N HIS A 428 7.57 -0.71 -4.60
CA HIS A 428 8.27 -0.32 -5.80
C HIS A 428 9.77 -0.39 -5.54
N MET A 429 10.56 -0.61 -6.58
CA MET A 429 12.01 -0.48 -6.49
C MET A 429 12.40 0.98 -6.68
N LYS A 430 13.37 1.42 -5.89
CA LYS A 430 13.94 2.77 -5.96
C LYS A 430 15.47 2.67 -6.01
N CYS A 431 16.12 3.50 -6.83
CA CYS A 431 17.58 3.63 -6.83
C CYS A 431 18.01 4.50 -5.64
N CYS A 432 19.12 4.14 -4.99
CA CYS A 432 19.68 4.86 -3.84
C CYS A 432 21.14 5.22 -4.13
N GLU A 433 21.55 6.41 -3.74
CA GLU A 433 22.97 6.77 -3.64
C GLU A 433 23.65 6.05 -2.46
N ILE A 434 24.94 5.77 -2.59
CA ILE A 434 25.77 5.18 -1.54
C ILE A 434 26.19 6.32 -0.59
N ASP A 435 25.57 6.40 0.58
CA ASP A 435 26.18 7.15 1.70
C ASP A 435 27.39 6.35 2.22
N GLN A 436 28.56 7.00 2.33
CA GLN A 436 29.83 6.38 2.77
C GLN A 436 29.75 5.69 4.16
N GLU A 437 28.71 5.95 4.95
CA GLU A 437 28.49 5.31 6.25
C GLU A 437 27.68 3.99 6.16
N ASP A 438 26.86 3.79 5.11
CA ASP A 438 26.01 2.60 4.91
C ASP A 438 26.68 1.48 4.10
N GLU A 439 27.89 1.74 3.59
CA GLU A 439 28.73 0.80 2.85
C GLU A 439 29.02 -0.49 3.65
N TYR A 440 28.91 -0.45 4.98
CA TYR A 440 29.09 -1.60 5.87
C TYR A 440 27.83 -2.47 6.09
N GLU A 441 26.61 -1.93 6.00
CA GLU A 441 25.38 -2.70 6.25
C GLU A 441 24.80 -3.33 4.97
N PHE A 442 24.95 -2.69 3.81
CA PHE A 442 24.53 -3.27 2.53
C PHE A 442 25.52 -4.33 2.00
N ASN A 443 26.72 -4.39 2.57
CA ASN A 443 27.75 -5.35 2.23
C ASN A 443 27.53 -6.76 2.82
N ASN A 444 26.32 -7.28 2.68
CA ASN A 444 26.05 -8.69 2.95
C ASN A 444 26.88 -9.63 2.02
N PHE A 445 27.50 -9.05 0.98
CA PHE A 445 28.42 -9.68 0.03
C PHE A 445 29.88 -9.18 0.09
N GLY A 446 30.20 -8.15 0.87
CA GLY A 446 31.58 -7.72 1.17
C GLY A 446 32.39 -7.18 -0.02
N TYR A 447 31.89 -6.16 -0.71
CA TYR A 447 32.53 -5.56 -1.88
C TYR A 447 32.66 -4.03 -1.77
N ASP A 448 33.80 -3.50 -2.21
CA ASP A 448 33.98 -2.08 -2.56
C ASP A 448 33.39 -1.85 -3.96
N SER A 449 32.52 -0.85 -4.17
CA SER A 449 32.08 -0.49 -5.53
C SER A 449 31.66 0.97 -5.69
N ASP A 450 32.53 1.76 -6.30
CA ASP A 450 32.30 3.16 -6.66
C ASP A 450 31.30 3.35 -7.86
N ASP A 451 30.69 2.30 -8.42
CA ASP A 451 29.95 2.36 -9.71
C ASP A 451 28.67 1.46 -9.82
N GLU A 452 28.08 0.94 -8.73
CA GLU A 452 26.87 0.08 -8.81
C GLU A 452 25.57 0.79 -8.38
N ASP A 453 24.54 0.74 -9.24
CA ASP A 453 23.18 1.20 -8.91
C ASP A 453 22.58 0.33 -7.78
N ILE A 454 22.41 0.89 -6.57
CA ILE A 454 21.80 0.17 -5.46
C ILE A 454 20.29 0.36 -5.51
N PHE A 455 19.55 -0.73 -5.71
CA PHE A 455 18.10 -0.73 -5.65
C PHE A 455 17.56 -1.22 -4.30
N GLU A 456 16.63 -0.47 -3.71
CA GLU A 456 15.89 -0.81 -2.49
C GLU A 456 14.40 -1.01 -2.81
N GLU A 457 13.78 -2.02 -2.18
CA GLU A 457 12.33 -2.21 -2.27
C GLU A 457 11.62 -1.35 -1.21
N ARG A 458 10.78 -0.42 -1.65
CA ARG A 458 10.02 0.48 -0.77
C ARG A 458 8.53 0.21 -0.83
N THR A 459 7.96 -0.20 0.31
CA THR A 459 6.52 -0.37 0.48
C THR A 459 5.85 0.99 0.65
N HIS A 460 4.97 1.35 -0.29
CA HIS A 460 4.25 2.63 -0.27
C HIS A 460 2.75 2.49 0.03
N ALA A 461 2.19 1.28 -0.09
CA ALA A 461 0.78 1.03 0.14
C ALA A 461 0.51 -0.38 0.65
N ILE A 462 -0.74 -0.61 1.07
CA ILE A 462 -1.33 -1.94 1.33
C ILE A 462 -2.59 -2.09 0.47
N ALA A 463 -2.90 -3.33 0.08
CA ALA A 463 -4.03 -3.59 -0.81
C ALA A 463 -4.66 -4.98 -0.60
N VAL A 464 -5.87 -5.16 -1.12
CA VAL A 464 -6.66 -6.40 -1.06
C VAL A 464 -6.83 -6.99 -2.46
N TYR A 465 -6.37 -8.23 -2.64
CA TYR A 465 -6.32 -8.94 -3.92
C TYR A 465 -7.00 -10.32 -3.78
N PRO A 466 -8.28 -10.46 -4.15
CA PRO A 466 -9.03 -11.68 -3.86
C PRO A 466 -8.45 -12.94 -4.52
N LEU A 467 -7.87 -12.87 -5.73
CA LEU A 467 -7.23 -14.03 -6.37
C LEU A 467 -5.87 -14.34 -5.75
N PHE A 468 -5.01 -13.34 -5.52
CA PHE A 468 -3.71 -13.53 -4.85
C PHE A 468 -3.84 -14.10 -3.44
N SER A 469 -4.89 -13.72 -2.69
CA SER A 469 -5.14 -14.21 -1.34
C SER A 469 -5.43 -15.73 -1.28
N MET A 470 -5.62 -16.40 -2.42
CA MET A 470 -5.79 -17.86 -2.47
C MET A 470 -4.47 -18.65 -2.53
N ALA A 471 -3.34 -18.00 -2.77
CA ALA A 471 -2.02 -18.64 -2.73
C ALA A 471 -1.60 -18.88 -1.28
N ASN A 472 -1.34 -20.13 -0.92
CA ASN A 472 -0.90 -20.49 0.43
C ASN A 472 0.58 -20.21 0.66
N HIS A 473 0.96 -20.23 1.94
CA HIS A 473 2.33 -19.97 2.37
C HIS A 473 3.28 -21.17 2.15
N SER A 474 4.48 -20.89 1.65
CA SER A 474 5.70 -21.67 1.88
C SER A 474 6.84 -20.73 2.24
N CYS A 475 7.72 -21.10 3.18
CA CYS A 475 8.94 -20.32 3.42
C CYS A 475 9.90 -20.37 2.21
N ILE A 476 9.65 -21.31 1.30
CA ILE A 476 10.36 -21.52 0.04
C ILE A 476 9.30 -21.59 -1.09
N PRO A 477 8.78 -20.44 -1.52
CA PRO A 477 7.71 -20.34 -2.50
C PRO A 477 8.21 -20.74 -3.90
N ASN A 478 7.26 -21.05 -4.79
CA ASN A 478 7.54 -21.36 -6.19
C ASN A 478 6.93 -20.33 -7.16
N VAL A 479 6.21 -19.34 -6.63
CA VAL A 479 5.80 -18.12 -7.34
C VAL A 479 6.26 -16.89 -6.55
N ALA A 480 6.42 -15.76 -7.24
CA ALA A 480 6.80 -14.48 -6.66
C ALA A 480 5.83 -13.38 -7.10
N PRO A 481 5.33 -12.54 -6.17
CA PRO A 481 4.57 -11.35 -6.50
C PRO A 481 5.49 -10.24 -7.02
N ILE A 482 5.12 -9.67 -8.17
CA ILE A 482 5.79 -8.53 -8.83
C ILE A 482 4.77 -7.39 -8.94
N HIS A 483 4.95 -6.34 -8.15
CA HIS A 483 4.12 -5.14 -8.20
C HIS A 483 4.43 -4.34 -9.46
N LEU A 484 3.40 -3.79 -10.08
CA LEU A 484 3.51 -2.94 -11.27
C LEU A 484 3.27 -1.47 -10.88
N LEU A 485 3.84 -0.56 -11.67
CA LEU A 485 3.71 0.89 -11.46
C LEU A 485 2.27 1.41 -11.49
N ASP A 486 1.34 0.66 -12.10
CA ASP A 486 -0.08 1.02 -12.18
C ASP A 486 -0.94 0.42 -11.05
N GLY A 487 -0.30 -0.17 -10.05
CA GLY A 487 -0.94 -0.76 -8.88
C GLY A 487 -1.42 -2.21 -9.08
N ARG A 488 -1.24 -2.81 -10.26
CA ARG A 488 -1.46 -4.27 -10.45
C ARG A 488 -0.35 -5.08 -9.78
N CYS A 489 -0.61 -6.36 -9.54
CA CYS A 489 0.41 -7.33 -9.10
C CYS A 489 0.40 -8.55 -10.02
N ALA A 490 1.58 -9.06 -10.37
CA ALA A 490 1.75 -10.26 -11.19
C ALA A 490 2.37 -11.42 -10.40
N PHE A 491 1.85 -12.66 -10.56
CA PHE A 491 2.53 -13.86 -10.09
C PHE A 491 3.42 -14.43 -11.19
N VAL A 492 4.72 -14.49 -10.90
CA VAL A 492 5.73 -15.06 -11.80
C VAL A 492 6.34 -16.30 -11.16
N VAL A 493 6.49 -17.37 -11.94
CA VAL A 493 7.10 -18.62 -11.47
C VAL A 493 8.58 -18.41 -11.14
N SER A 494 8.94 -18.68 -9.89
CA SER A 494 10.32 -18.56 -9.38
C SER A 494 11.06 -19.90 -9.32
N ARG A 495 10.35 -21.02 -9.41
CA ARG A 495 10.91 -22.39 -9.47
C ARG A 495 10.09 -23.27 -10.43
N PRO A 496 10.68 -24.25 -11.14
CA PRO A 496 9.90 -25.15 -11.98
C PRO A 496 8.81 -25.90 -11.20
N ILE A 497 7.57 -25.88 -11.71
CA ILE A 497 6.39 -26.46 -11.05
C ILE A 497 5.85 -27.61 -11.89
N ALA A 498 5.60 -28.77 -11.29
CA ALA A 498 4.99 -29.90 -11.99
C ALA A 498 3.46 -29.80 -12.04
N ALA A 499 2.84 -30.48 -13.01
CA ALA A 499 1.40 -30.64 -13.05
C ALA A 499 0.90 -31.30 -11.76
N GLY A 500 -0.17 -30.73 -11.18
CA GLY A 500 -0.77 -31.13 -9.92
C GLY A 500 -0.14 -30.51 -8.67
N GLU A 501 0.99 -29.80 -8.78
CA GLU A 501 1.61 -29.13 -7.64
C GLU A 501 0.91 -27.81 -7.28
N GLN A 502 0.96 -27.48 -5.99
CA GLN A 502 0.40 -26.24 -5.45
C GLN A 502 1.33 -25.05 -5.72
N LEU A 503 0.73 -23.88 -5.94
CA LEU A 503 1.44 -22.60 -6.03
C LEU A 503 1.52 -22.00 -4.63
N PHE A 504 2.71 -21.59 -4.23
CA PHE A 504 3.00 -21.03 -2.92
C PHE A 504 3.62 -19.65 -3.01
N ASP A 505 3.11 -18.73 -2.20
CA ASP A 505 3.66 -17.40 -1.91
C ASP A 505 4.33 -17.39 -0.52
N VAL A 506 5.04 -16.32 -0.17
CA VAL A 506 5.60 -16.08 1.17
C VAL A 506 4.79 -14.99 1.89
N TYR A 507 4.46 -15.21 3.16
CA TYR A 507 3.55 -14.35 3.93
C TYR A 507 4.35 -13.32 4.75
N GLY A 508 5.22 -12.56 4.08
CA GLY A 508 6.06 -11.51 4.69
C GLY A 508 7.18 -12.00 5.61
N PHE A 509 7.11 -13.22 6.15
CA PHE A 509 8.14 -13.80 7.01
C PHE A 509 9.04 -14.75 6.22
N GLY A 510 9.92 -14.19 5.38
CA GLY A 510 10.84 -14.96 4.52
C GLY A 510 12.03 -15.56 5.26
N THR A 511 12.68 -16.57 4.67
CA THR A 511 13.88 -17.19 5.27
C THR A 511 15.12 -16.30 5.22
N THR A 512 15.12 -15.30 4.35
CA THR A 512 16.20 -14.31 4.18
C THR A 512 16.23 -13.30 5.34
N GLU A 513 15.09 -13.05 5.98
CA GLU A 513 14.93 -12.01 7.00
C GLU A 513 14.77 -12.58 8.41
N PHE A 514 14.12 -13.74 8.56
CA PHE A 514 13.72 -14.26 9.86
C PHE A 514 14.24 -15.67 10.11
N ALA A 515 14.72 -15.92 11.34
CA ALA A 515 15.07 -17.26 11.82
C ALA A 515 13.84 -18.18 11.90
N SER A 516 14.05 -19.50 11.80
CA SER A 516 12.96 -20.49 11.72
C SER A 516 11.98 -20.46 12.89
N SER A 517 12.46 -20.27 14.12
CA SER A 517 11.61 -20.16 15.32
C SER A 517 10.71 -18.92 15.27
N LEU A 518 11.26 -17.78 14.85
CA LEU A 518 10.53 -16.52 14.74
C LEU A 518 9.49 -16.58 13.61
N ARG A 519 9.83 -17.16 12.45
CA ARG A 519 8.84 -17.37 11.36
C ARG A 519 7.65 -18.19 11.82
N LEU A 520 7.89 -19.31 12.50
CA LEU A 520 6.82 -20.18 13.00
C LEU A 520 5.94 -19.46 14.04
N LEU A 521 6.55 -18.69 14.95
CA LEU A 521 5.83 -17.87 15.92
C LEU A 521 4.95 -16.81 15.22
N CYS A 522 5.52 -16.06 14.28
CA CYS A 522 4.79 -15.03 13.54
C CYS A 522 3.65 -15.62 12.69
N LEU A 523 3.86 -16.75 12.01
CA LEU A 523 2.80 -17.43 11.25
C LEU A 523 1.68 -17.96 12.15
N GLU A 524 2.02 -18.50 13.32
CA GLU A 524 1.03 -18.95 14.30
C GLU A 524 0.22 -17.78 14.87
N GLN A 525 0.87 -16.65 15.18
CA GLN A 525 0.21 -15.46 15.73
C GLN A 525 -0.61 -14.69 14.69
N CYS A 526 -0.10 -14.48 13.48
CA CYS A 526 -0.74 -13.65 12.46
C CYS A 526 -1.73 -14.43 11.59
N TYR A 527 -1.43 -15.70 11.28
CA TYR A 527 -2.17 -16.50 10.30
C TYR A 527 -2.79 -17.78 10.89
N TYR A 528 -2.59 -18.07 12.18
CA TYR A 528 -3.22 -19.18 12.91
C TYR A 528 -2.94 -20.57 12.30
N PHE A 529 -1.72 -20.79 11.81
CA PHE A 529 -1.24 -22.09 11.36
C PHE A 529 0.26 -22.28 11.63
N LYS A 530 0.72 -23.54 11.59
CA LYS A 530 2.14 -23.90 11.66
C LYS A 530 2.63 -24.35 10.29
N CYS A 531 3.67 -23.70 9.78
CA CYS A 531 4.26 -24.06 8.49
C CYS A 531 4.94 -25.43 8.56
N ARG A 532 4.67 -26.27 7.55
CA ARG A 532 5.27 -27.60 7.36
C ARG A 532 6.01 -27.70 6.03
N CYS A 533 6.52 -26.58 5.52
CA CYS A 533 7.36 -26.62 4.34
C CYS A 533 8.69 -27.32 4.65
N ALA A 534 9.38 -27.79 3.61
CA ALA A 534 10.63 -28.55 3.77
C ALA A 534 11.71 -27.80 4.58
N VAL A 535 11.75 -26.46 4.54
CA VAL A 535 12.68 -25.65 5.36
C VAL A 535 12.33 -25.75 6.86
N CYS A 536 11.04 -25.65 7.20
CA CYS A 536 10.58 -25.68 8.58
C CYS A 536 10.69 -27.09 9.17
N GLU A 537 10.45 -28.14 8.37
CA GLU A 537 10.59 -29.53 8.81
C GLU A 537 12.05 -29.95 8.99
N SER A 538 12.96 -29.45 8.16
CA SER A 538 14.39 -29.79 8.27
C SER A 538 15.13 -28.96 9.34
N CYS A 539 14.50 -27.96 9.93
CA CYS A 539 15.14 -26.94 10.77
C CYS A 539 16.38 -26.30 10.12
N SER A 540 16.48 -26.34 8.78
CA SER A 540 17.65 -25.84 8.08
C SER A 540 17.70 -24.32 8.14
N TYR A 541 18.89 -23.79 8.41
CA TYR A 541 19.18 -22.38 8.16
C TYR A 541 19.52 -22.20 6.69
N VAL A 542 18.82 -21.28 6.02
CA VAL A 542 19.14 -20.93 4.63
C VAL A 542 20.27 -19.92 4.67
N SER A 543 21.49 -20.35 4.37
CA SER A 543 22.59 -19.44 4.06
C SER A 543 22.48 -19.05 2.59
N VAL A 544 22.38 -17.75 2.30
CA VAL A 544 22.54 -17.22 0.94
C VAL A 544 24.00 -17.40 0.46
N ARG A 545 24.92 -17.75 1.36
CA ARG A 545 26.35 -17.96 1.08
C ARG A 545 26.62 -19.44 0.86
N ASN A 546 26.57 -19.86 -0.40
CA ASN A 546 27.24 -21.04 -0.98
C ASN A 546 27.29 -20.88 -2.51
N MET A 547 27.81 -19.74 -2.98
CA MET A 547 27.94 -19.46 -4.42
C MET A 547 29.30 -19.94 -4.93
N ASN A 548 29.33 -20.53 -6.11
CA ASN A 548 30.58 -20.81 -6.82
C ASN A 548 31.06 -19.56 -7.58
N GLN A 549 32.33 -19.57 -8.02
CA GLN A 549 32.96 -18.41 -8.68
C GLN A 549 32.27 -17.99 -10.00
N GLU A 550 31.63 -18.91 -10.71
CA GLU A 550 30.92 -18.60 -11.96
C GLU A 550 29.55 -17.97 -11.68
N GLU A 551 28.84 -18.43 -10.63
CA GLU A 551 27.65 -17.75 -10.11
C GLU A 551 28.01 -16.33 -9.67
N GLU A 552 29.12 -16.14 -8.96
CA GLU A 552 29.59 -14.80 -8.54
C GLU A 552 29.88 -13.87 -9.73
N LYS A 553 30.54 -14.35 -10.78
CA LYS A 553 30.79 -13.55 -11.99
C LYS A 553 29.50 -13.18 -12.73
N PHE A 554 28.54 -14.10 -12.81
CA PHE A 554 27.24 -13.82 -13.42
C PHE A 554 26.47 -12.77 -12.63
N LEU A 555 26.57 -12.80 -11.29
CA LEU A 555 25.95 -11.80 -10.41
C LEU A 555 26.53 -10.40 -10.61
N ARG A 556 27.85 -10.27 -10.78
CA ARG A 556 28.47 -8.97 -11.11
C ARG A 556 27.96 -8.38 -12.43
N ALA A 557 27.63 -9.22 -13.40
CA ALA A 557 27.03 -8.76 -14.67
C ALA A 557 25.55 -8.36 -14.53
N MET A 558 24.94 -8.52 -13.35
CA MET A 558 23.53 -8.25 -13.06
C MET A 558 23.35 -7.05 -12.10
N SER A 559 24.40 -6.29 -11.75
CA SER A 559 24.28 -5.16 -10.83
C SER A 559 23.73 -3.89 -11.47
N ASN A 560 24.02 -3.63 -12.76
CA ASN A 560 23.48 -2.47 -13.50
C ASN A 560 22.14 -2.79 -14.21
N SER A 561 21.17 -1.86 -14.16
CA SER A 561 19.83 -1.98 -14.76
C SER A 561 19.79 -2.31 -16.26
N VAL A 562 20.75 -1.83 -17.05
CA VAL A 562 20.89 -2.15 -18.48
C VAL A 562 21.38 -3.58 -18.67
N GLN A 563 22.35 -4.01 -17.88
CA GLN A 563 22.91 -5.36 -17.98
C GLN A 563 21.90 -6.41 -17.45
N MET A 564 21.18 -6.10 -16.37
CA MET A 564 20.09 -6.95 -15.84
C MET A 564 19.10 -7.38 -16.92
N ARG A 565 18.67 -6.44 -17.77
CA ARG A 565 17.74 -6.73 -18.88
C ARG A 565 18.31 -7.71 -19.89
N ASN A 566 19.58 -7.56 -20.25
CA ASN A 566 20.23 -8.40 -21.25
C ASN A 566 20.51 -9.82 -20.72
N HIS A 567 20.69 -9.95 -19.41
CA HIS A 567 21.06 -11.20 -18.77
C HIS A 567 19.87 -11.96 -18.16
N LEU A 568 18.75 -11.31 -17.87
CA LEU A 568 17.54 -11.95 -17.32
C LEU A 568 17.04 -13.15 -18.15
N PRO A 569 16.96 -13.09 -19.50
CA PRO A 569 16.57 -14.26 -20.30
C PRO A 569 17.53 -15.46 -20.12
N LYS A 570 18.84 -15.20 -20.00
CA LYS A 570 19.86 -16.24 -19.78
C LYS A 570 19.75 -16.84 -18.39
N LEU A 571 19.45 -16.02 -17.37
CA LEU A 571 19.16 -16.51 -16.03
C LEU A 571 17.94 -17.45 -16.05
N ILE A 572 16.85 -17.02 -16.68
CA ILE A 572 15.63 -17.82 -16.82
C ILE A 572 15.92 -19.14 -17.56
N GLU A 573 16.70 -19.10 -18.64
CA GLU A 573 17.12 -20.30 -19.38
C GLU A 573 17.92 -21.25 -18.47
N HIS A 574 18.97 -20.75 -17.81
CA HIS A 574 19.78 -21.52 -16.87
C HIS A 574 18.95 -22.17 -15.78
N MET A 575 18.01 -21.41 -15.17
CA MET A 575 17.15 -21.96 -14.13
C MET A 575 16.22 -23.05 -14.65
N ASN A 576 15.76 -22.94 -15.89
CA ASN A 576 14.95 -23.97 -16.51
C ASN A 576 15.77 -25.23 -16.91
N GLU A 577 17.05 -25.09 -17.26
CA GLU A 577 17.97 -26.20 -17.50
C GLU A 577 18.27 -27.00 -16.23
N VAL A 578 18.51 -26.31 -15.11
CA VAL A 578 18.64 -26.95 -13.77
C VAL A 578 17.37 -27.72 -13.42
N GLY A 579 16.20 -27.23 -13.84
CA GLY A 579 14.95 -27.94 -13.76
C GLY A 579 14.57 -28.29 -12.32
N ARG A 580 14.26 -29.56 -12.04
CA ARG A 580 13.79 -29.98 -10.70
C ARG A 580 14.92 -30.27 -9.71
N CYS A 581 16.17 -29.91 -10.03
CA CYS A 581 17.32 -30.09 -9.16
C CYS A 581 17.45 -29.00 -8.08
N TYR A 582 16.56 -27.99 -8.07
CA TYR A 582 16.56 -26.96 -7.03
C TYR A 582 16.35 -27.55 -5.62
N PRO A 583 17.16 -27.13 -4.63
CA PRO A 583 17.01 -27.60 -3.26
C PRO A 583 15.62 -27.27 -2.69
N LYS A 584 15.00 -28.26 -2.04
CA LYS A 584 13.70 -28.06 -1.38
C LYS A 584 13.77 -27.27 -0.07
N HIS A 585 14.95 -27.10 0.50
CA HIS A 585 15.17 -26.59 1.86
C HIS A 585 16.04 -25.33 1.91
N GLN A 586 16.42 -24.76 0.76
CA GLN A 586 17.16 -23.50 0.68
C GLN A 586 16.89 -22.77 -0.64
N TYR A 587 17.01 -21.45 -0.60
CA TYR A 587 17.09 -20.62 -1.81
C TYR A 587 18.46 -20.75 -2.46
N THR A 588 18.49 -20.58 -3.77
CA THR A 588 19.71 -20.35 -4.54
C THR A 588 19.84 -18.87 -4.88
N ALA A 589 21.06 -18.41 -5.18
CA ALA A 589 21.29 -17.04 -5.61
C ALA A 589 20.49 -16.69 -6.88
N ALA A 590 20.37 -17.64 -7.81
CA ALA A 590 19.60 -17.48 -9.04
C ALA A 590 18.13 -17.10 -8.79
N GLU A 591 17.47 -17.69 -7.78
CA GLU A 591 16.08 -17.39 -7.45
C GLU A 591 15.91 -16.00 -6.84
N VAL A 592 16.81 -15.62 -5.93
CA VAL A 592 16.80 -14.29 -5.30
C VAL A 592 16.98 -13.22 -6.37
N MET A 593 17.92 -13.45 -7.31
CA MET A 593 18.17 -12.53 -8.42
C MET A 593 17.02 -12.43 -9.40
N LEU A 594 16.42 -13.55 -9.79
CA LEU A 594 15.28 -13.55 -10.69
C LEU A 594 14.19 -12.61 -10.18
N VAL A 595 13.80 -12.76 -8.91
CA VAL A 595 12.73 -11.96 -8.30
C VAL A 595 13.16 -10.50 -8.19
N ARG A 596 14.39 -10.22 -7.73
CA ARG A 596 14.92 -8.86 -7.62
C ARG A 596 14.96 -8.15 -8.97
N SER A 597 15.48 -8.79 -10.02
CA SER A 597 15.56 -8.22 -11.37
C SER A 597 14.17 -7.96 -11.97
N LEU A 598 13.21 -8.87 -11.77
CA LEU A 598 11.83 -8.65 -12.22
C LEU A 598 11.19 -7.46 -11.49
N ARG A 599 11.40 -7.32 -10.18
CA ARG A 599 10.91 -6.16 -9.41
C ARG A 599 11.54 -4.86 -9.90
N ILE A 600 12.83 -4.84 -10.16
CA ILE A 600 13.50 -3.65 -10.72
C ILE A 600 12.89 -3.31 -12.08
N ILE A 601 12.82 -4.26 -13.01
CA ILE A 601 12.29 -4.01 -14.35
C ILE A 601 10.82 -3.56 -14.34
N HIS A 602 9.97 -4.05 -13.42
CA HIS A 602 8.53 -3.80 -13.52
C HIS A 602 7.95 -2.80 -12.51
N SER A 603 8.73 -2.41 -11.49
CA SER A 603 8.26 -1.51 -10.43
C SER A 603 9.15 -0.29 -10.21
N TYR A 604 10.27 -0.15 -10.91
CA TYR A 604 11.11 1.04 -10.89
C TYR A 604 10.66 2.06 -11.94
N SER A 605 10.80 3.34 -11.63
CA SER A 605 10.55 4.45 -12.56
C SER A 605 11.67 5.48 -12.44
N LEU A 606 12.25 5.90 -13.56
CA LEU A 606 13.21 7.02 -13.60
C LEU A 606 12.58 8.34 -13.12
N GLU A 607 11.26 8.48 -13.23
CA GLU A 607 10.52 9.63 -12.69
C GLU A 607 10.61 9.71 -11.15
N ASP A 608 10.86 8.57 -10.47
CA ASP A 608 11.02 8.49 -9.02
C ASP A 608 12.46 8.85 -8.57
N ASP A 609 13.41 8.93 -9.52
CA ASP A 609 14.84 9.18 -9.30
C ASP A 609 15.27 10.62 -9.60
N ALA A 610 14.34 11.52 -9.92
CA ALA A 610 14.60 12.96 -9.97
C ALA A 610 15.05 13.57 -8.61
N GLU A 611 15.37 12.72 -7.64
CA GLU A 611 15.94 13.05 -6.35
C GLU A 611 17.44 13.42 -6.43
N ASP A 612 18.21 12.86 -7.37
CA ASP A 612 19.68 12.77 -7.19
C ASP A 612 20.53 13.42 -8.30
N GLU A 613 20.08 13.53 -9.56
CA GLU A 613 20.88 14.20 -10.62
C GLU A 613 21.08 15.73 -10.40
N PHE A 614 20.26 16.34 -9.54
CA PHE A 614 20.26 17.80 -9.33
C PHE A 614 21.02 18.25 -8.08
N GLY A 615 21.56 17.33 -7.28
CA GLY A 615 22.41 17.64 -6.13
C GLY A 615 23.80 18.17 -6.51
N ASN A 616 24.26 17.93 -7.74
CA ASN A 616 25.63 18.18 -8.18
C ASN A 616 25.83 19.41 -9.09
N PHE A 617 24.78 20.18 -9.41
CA PHE A 617 24.97 21.47 -10.06
C PHE A 617 25.30 22.54 -9.02
N GLY A 618 26.60 22.63 -8.74
CA GLY A 618 27.20 23.65 -7.92
C GLY A 618 26.66 25.04 -8.22
N VAL A 619 26.45 25.78 -7.13
CA VAL A 619 26.23 27.21 -7.05
C VAL A 619 27.05 27.95 -8.13
N LEU A 620 26.45 28.24 -9.28
CA LEU A 620 26.89 29.36 -10.10
C LEU A 620 26.35 30.61 -9.42
N GLY A 621 27.15 31.10 -8.48
CA GLY A 621 27.01 32.44 -7.95
C GLY A 621 27.08 33.44 -9.10
N SER A 622 26.04 34.25 -9.22
CA SER A 622 26.18 35.59 -9.76
C SER A 622 25.54 36.54 -8.75
N SER A 623 26.34 36.93 -7.77
CA SER A 623 26.36 38.30 -7.30
C SER A 623 26.51 39.23 -8.51
N ASP A 624 25.48 40.03 -8.80
CA ASP A 624 25.57 41.44 -9.20
C ASP A 624 24.18 41.96 -9.62
N GLY A 625 23.74 43.06 -8.98
CA GLY A 625 22.69 43.99 -9.48
C GLY A 625 21.28 43.83 -8.93
#